data_AF-A0A937F747-F1
#
_entry.id   AF-A0A937F747-F1
#
_cell.length_a   1.000
_cell.length_b   1.000
_cell.length_c   1.000
_cell.angle_alpha   90.00
_cell.angle_beta   90.00
_cell.angle_gamma   90.00
#
_symmetry.space_group_name_H-M   'P 1'
#
loop_
_entity.id
_entity.type
_entity.pdbx_description
1 polymer ?
#
loop_
_entity_poly.entity_id
_entity_poly.type
_entity_poly.pdbx_seq_one_letter_code
_entity_poly.pdbx_strand_id
1 'polypeptide(L)'
;MLGEALDLPKADYYEICKQALSQCATLKDRFCIFDVLDTDTNGGDFRNNIGINNLKYGAAYTPHLQTSLTYLYNDTDVDITGLPSLDSYVYDYEGIKITYAGSSQEAPKFRVNQSQGTGNTETGITFEVDGSQLTIRNVGDGVKPEDLVTAWKAFNDKGLFNIADISIEGDMVVGTKVFIELESTLIGNANLASIKGVKSALYSKIVNELAKQRIVLPPSAAVAGAYATTDRERGVWKAPANISLNAVIAPAYKISNADQENLNLDSDSGKSINAIRSFAGKGTLIWGARTLAGNDNEWRYVPVRRLFNMIEESTKKASSFAVFEPNSAATWLKVKAMIDSYLYGIWQQGALAGATAEQAYFVNIGLGKTMTQQDVLEGRMVVEIGIAAVRPAEFIVLKFSHKLQES
;
A
#
# COMPACT_ATOMS: atom_id res chain seq x y z
N MET A 1 3.68 -2.78 13.85
CA MET A 1 3.82 -3.01 12.39
C MET A 1 4.98 -2.17 11.91
N LEU A 2 5.75 -2.65 10.93
CA LEU A 2 6.93 -1.95 10.41
C LEU A 2 6.88 -1.82 8.87
N GLY A 3 5.70 -1.56 8.31
CA GLY A 3 5.52 -1.53 6.85
C GLY A 3 6.41 -0.50 6.14
N GLU A 4 6.62 0.68 6.73
CA GLU A 4 7.50 1.72 6.18
C GLU A 4 8.98 1.33 6.21
N ALA A 5 9.37 0.40 7.09
CA ALA A 5 10.77 -0.04 7.18
C ALA A 5 11.20 -0.85 5.95
N LEU A 6 10.27 -1.27 5.08
CA LEU A 6 10.57 -1.96 3.82
C LEU A 6 11.27 -1.05 2.81
N ASP A 7 11.14 0.27 2.94
CA ASP A 7 11.82 1.24 2.06
C ASP A 7 13.31 1.40 2.43
N LEU A 8 13.74 0.81 3.54
CA LEU A 8 15.14 0.83 3.97
C LEU A 8 15.99 -0.17 3.17
N PRO A 9 17.32 0.02 3.12
CA PRO A 9 18.22 -1.02 2.65
C PRO A 9 17.95 -2.35 3.38
N LYS A 10 17.98 -3.46 2.64
CA LYS A 10 17.63 -4.80 3.14
C LYS A 10 18.29 -5.16 4.48
N ALA A 11 19.57 -4.81 4.66
CA ALA A 11 20.30 -5.06 5.90
C ALA A 11 19.70 -4.30 7.10
N ASP A 12 19.34 -3.03 6.89
CA ASP A 12 18.79 -2.15 7.92
C ASP A 12 17.36 -2.55 8.30
N TYR A 13 16.55 -2.97 7.31
CA TYR A 13 15.21 -3.51 7.57
C TYR A 13 15.25 -4.68 8.55
N TYR A 14 16.13 -5.66 8.31
CA TYR A 14 16.23 -6.83 9.17
C TYR A 14 16.86 -6.51 10.53
N GLU A 15 17.77 -5.54 10.60
CA GLU A 15 18.31 -5.06 11.86
C GLU A 15 17.22 -4.45 12.76
N ILE A 16 16.38 -3.58 12.20
CA ILE A 16 15.22 -3.02 12.93
C ILE A 16 14.24 -4.13 13.34
N CYS A 17 13.97 -5.11 12.49
CA CYS A 17 13.10 -6.23 12.85
C CYS A 17 13.64 -7.01 14.07
N LYS A 18 14.95 -7.29 14.12
CA LYS A 18 15.59 -7.97 15.26
C LYS A 18 15.52 -7.12 16.53
N GLN A 19 15.74 -5.81 16.43
CA GLN A 19 15.63 -4.90 17.57
C GLN A 19 14.20 -4.82 18.09
N ALA A 20 13.20 -4.77 17.20
CA ALA A 20 11.78 -4.79 17.58
C ALA A 20 11.40 -6.09 18.30
N LEU A 21 11.88 -7.25 17.84
CA LEU A 21 11.71 -8.53 18.54
C LEU A 21 12.35 -8.52 19.93
N SER A 22 13.57 -7.97 20.04
CA SER A 22 14.26 -7.82 21.32
C SER A 22 13.45 -6.96 22.30
N GLN A 23 12.95 -5.81 21.83
CA GLN A 23 12.12 -4.92 22.64
C GLN A 23 10.82 -5.61 23.08
N CYS A 24 10.17 -6.39 22.20
CA CYS A 24 8.97 -7.15 22.56
C CYS A 24 9.27 -8.21 23.63
N ALA A 25 10.44 -8.84 23.60
CA ALA A 25 10.85 -9.81 24.61
C ALA A 25 11.19 -9.15 25.96
N THR A 26 11.77 -7.94 25.94
CA THR A 26 12.04 -7.17 27.16
C THR A 26 10.75 -6.71 27.84
N LEU A 27 9.82 -6.15 27.07
CA LEU A 27 8.62 -5.50 27.62
C LEU A 27 7.45 -6.48 27.82
N LYS A 28 7.39 -7.56 27.02
CA LYS A 28 6.38 -8.64 27.05
C LYS A 28 4.92 -8.19 26.87
N ASP A 29 4.72 -6.96 26.43
CA ASP A 29 3.41 -6.33 26.21
C ASP A 29 3.14 -6.02 24.72
N ARG A 30 4.13 -6.25 23.85
CA ARG A 30 4.11 -5.94 22.41
C ARG A 30 4.26 -7.18 21.55
N PHE A 31 3.78 -7.08 20.31
CA PHE A 31 3.89 -8.13 19.30
C PHE A 31 4.18 -7.50 17.93
N CYS A 32 5.14 -8.06 17.21
CA CYS A 32 5.57 -7.57 15.91
C CYS A 32 4.73 -8.18 14.77
N ILE A 33 4.37 -7.34 13.80
CA ILE A 33 3.78 -7.75 12.54
C ILE A 33 4.75 -7.26 11.46
N PHE A 34 5.37 -8.21 10.77
CA PHE A 34 6.36 -7.98 9.72
C PHE A 34 5.81 -8.34 8.35
N ASP A 35 6.41 -7.74 7.35
CA ASP A 35 6.11 -7.98 5.94
C ASP A 35 7.30 -8.68 5.29
N VAL A 36 7.02 -9.64 4.42
CA VAL A 36 8.05 -10.23 3.56
C VAL A 36 8.16 -9.35 2.32
N LEU A 37 9.39 -9.00 1.94
CA LEU A 37 9.68 -8.22 0.73
C LEU A 37 9.03 -8.87 -0.50
N ASP A 38 8.50 -8.07 -1.41
CA ASP A 38 7.82 -8.54 -2.61
C ASP A 38 8.73 -9.39 -3.53
N THR A 39 10.03 -9.11 -3.53
CA THR A 39 11.05 -9.89 -4.23
C THR A 39 11.35 -11.24 -3.58
N ASP A 40 11.00 -11.44 -2.30
CA ASP A 40 11.26 -12.67 -1.54
C ASP A 40 10.01 -13.57 -1.50
N THR A 41 9.60 -14.04 -2.68
CA THR A 41 8.31 -14.74 -2.85
C THR A 41 8.18 -16.02 -2.02
N ASN A 42 9.32 -16.70 -1.77
CA ASN A 42 9.40 -17.91 -0.97
C ASN A 42 9.74 -17.65 0.51
N GLY A 43 10.06 -16.41 0.88
CA GLY A 43 10.42 -16.03 2.25
C GLY A 43 11.81 -16.51 2.69
N GLY A 44 12.68 -16.91 1.78
CA GLY A 44 14.00 -17.46 2.10
C GLY A 44 14.92 -16.39 2.67
N ASP A 45 14.92 -15.21 2.05
CA ASP A 45 15.72 -14.08 2.53
C ASP A 45 15.25 -13.63 3.91
N PHE A 46 13.95 -13.53 4.12
CA PHE A 46 13.36 -13.16 5.39
C PHE A 46 13.82 -14.11 6.50
N ARG A 47 13.71 -15.43 6.28
CA ARG A 47 14.10 -16.43 7.26
C ARG A 47 15.58 -16.40 7.58
N ASN A 48 16.45 -16.17 6.60
CA ASN A 48 17.88 -16.13 6.82
C ASN A 48 18.31 -14.90 7.64
N ASN A 49 17.62 -13.77 7.51
CA ASN A 49 18.06 -12.50 8.08
C ASN A 49 17.32 -12.07 9.36
N ILE A 50 16.12 -12.62 9.65
CA ILE A 50 15.34 -12.27 10.86
C ILE A 50 15.98 -12.77 12.18
N GLY A 51 17.01 -13.60 12.10
CA GLY A 51 17.68 -14.18 13.27
C GLY A 51 16.88 -15.33 13.91
N ILE A 52 17.30 -15.78 15.10
CA ILE A 52 16.73 -16.93 15.81
C ILE A 52 16.16 -16.59 17.19
N ASN A 53 16.37 -15.35 17.65
CA ASN A 53 15.99 -14.93 18.99
C ASN A 53 14.58 -14.36 19.00
N ASN A 54 13.84 -14.61 20.09
CA ASN A 54 12.55 -13.96 20.38
C ASN A 54 11.46 -14.13 19.31
N LEU A 55 11.58 -15.15 18.46
CA LEU A 55 10.70 -15.41 17.32
C LEU A 55 9.21 -15.52 17.72
N LYS A 56 8.93 -15.97 18.95
CA LYS A 56 7.56 -16.03 19.47
C LYS A 56 6.84 -14.68 19.51
N TYR A 57 7.56 -13.56 19.55
CA TYR A 57 6.99 -12.22 19.66
C TYR A 57 6.68 -11.55 18.32
N GLY A 58 6.81 -12.25 17.20
CA GLY A 58 6.48 -11.70 15.88
C GLY A 58 5.75 -12.68 14.99
N ALA A 59 5.12 -12.15 13.95
CA ALA A 59 4.58 -12.90 12.82
C ALA A 59 4.88 -12.16 11.52
N ALA A 60 5.23 -12.90 10.47
CA ALA A 60 5.45 -12.39 9.13
C ALA A 60 4.28 -12.72 8.21
N TYR A 61 4.00 -11.84 7.25
CA TYR A 61 2.91 -11.97 6.29
C TYR A 61 3.39 -11.74 4.87
N THR A 62 2.86 -12.54 3.94
CA THR A 62 3.15 -12.45 2.50
C THR A 62 1.91 -12.87 1.70
N PRO A 63 1.66 -12.32 0.49
CA PRO A 63 2.43 -11.29 -0.19
C PRO A 63 1.91 -9.88 0.08
N HIS A 64 2.53 -8.90 -0.56
CA HIS A 64 1.95 -7.55 -0.71
C HIS A 64 0.56 -7.63 -1.35
N LEU A 65 -0.26 -6.60 -1.13
CA LEU A 65 -1.68 -6.59 -1.44
C LEU A 65 -1.99 -5.53 -2.50
N GLN A 66 -2.65 -5.94 -3.58
CA GLN A 66 -3.28 -5.03 -4.53
C GLN A 66 -4.51 -4.44 -3.87
N THR A 67 -4.48 -3.14 -3.60
CA THR A 67 -5.57 -2.44 -2.91
C THR A 67 -6.59 -1.88 -3.90
N SER A 68 -7.78 -1.55 -3.41
CA SER A 68 -8.76 -0.76 -4.16
C SER A 68 -8.45 0.74 -4.18
N LEU A 69 -7.30 1.15 -3.63
CA LEU A 69 -6.87 2.54 -3.62
C LEU A 69 -6.31 2.94 -4.99
N THR A 70 -6.58 4.17 -5.39
CA THR A 70 -6.13 4.76 -6.65
C THR A 70 -4.97 5.72 -6.38
N TYR A 71 -4.02 5.79 -7.30
CA TYR A 71 -2.98 6.81 -7.26
C TYR A 71 -3.59 8.20 -7.38
N LEU A 72 -3.21 9.10 -6.48
CA LEU A 72 -3.41 10.53 -6.65
C LEU A 72 -2.19 11.10 -7.36
N TYR A 73 -2.42 11.86 -8.42
CA TYR A 73 -1.37 12.51 -9.20
C TYR A 73 -1.86 13.87 -9.68
N ASN A 74 -0.93 14.79 -9.91
CA ASN A 74 -1.20 16.01 -10.68
C ASN A 74 -0.82 15.78 -12.14
N ASP A 75 -1.59 16.37 -13.06
CA ASP A 75 -1.30 16.29 -14.51
C ASP A 75 0.13 16.79 -14.85
N THR A 76 0.72 17.65 -14.01
CA THR A 76 2.09 18.18 -14.19
C THR A 76 3.18 17.17 -13.86
N ASP A 77 2.89 16.19 -13.01
CA ASP A 77 3.86 15.24 -12.46
C ASP A 77 3.91 13.93 -13.27
N VAL A 78 3.07 13.83 -14.31
CA VAL A 78 2.98 12.66 -15.19
C VAL A 78 3.71 12.96 -16.49
N ASP A 79 4.97 12.54 -16.58
CA ASP A 79 5.75 12.63 -17.80
C ASP A 79 5.27 11.63 -18.86
N ILE A 80 5.15 12.10 -20.11
CA ILE A 80 4.74 11.29 -21.26
C ILE A 80 5.93 11.17 -22.21
N THR A 81 6.35 9.93 -22.43
CA THR A 81 7.40 9.59 -23.41
C THR A 81 6.80 8.97 -24.68
N GLY A 82 7.49 9.14 -25.81
CA GLY A 82 7.09 8.48 -27.07
C GLY A 82 5.81 9.00 -27.71
N LEU A 83 5.47 10.29 -27.52
CA LEU A 83 4.31 10.89 -28.17
C LEU A 83 4.45 10.83 -29.70
N PRO A 84 3.39 10.42 -30.42
CA PRO A 84 3.45 10.36 -31.88
C PRO A 84 3.63 11.78 -32.45
N SER A 85 4.43 11.87 -33.50
CA SER A 85 4.60 13.11 -34.27
C SER A 85 3.24 13.68 -34.66
N LEU A 86 3.06 14.98 -34.47
CA LEU A 86 1.88 15.69 -34.95
C LEU A 86 1.90 15.72 -36.49
N ASP A 87 0.74 15.55 -37.12
CA ASP A 87 0.61 15.78 -38.55
C ASP A 87 0.67 17.30 -38.80
N SER A 88 1.40 17.71 -39.84
CA SER A 88 1.54 19.11 -40.21
C SER A 88 0.67 19.40 -41.43
N TYR A 89 -0.22 20.38 -41.31
CA TYR A 89 -1.03 20.91 -42.39
C TYR A 89 -0.56 22.30 -42.75
N VAL A 90 -0.24 22.53 -44.01
CA VAL A 90 0.22 23.84 -44.50
C VAL A 90 -0.84 24.42 -45.42
N TYR A 91 -1.21 25.67 -45.15
CA TYR A 91 -2.14 26.47 -45.93
C TYR A 91 -1.42 27.71 -46.45
N ASP A 92 -1.69 28.07 -47.70
CA ASP A 92 -1.19 29.28 -48.35
C ASP A 92 -2.35 30.26 -48.53
N TYR A 93 -2.20 31.47 -48.02
CA TYR A 93 -3.14 32.57 -48.20
C TYR A 93 -2.36 33.84 -48.56
N GLU A 94 -2.46 34.26 -49.83
CA GLU A 94 -1.89 35.52 -50.34
C GLU A 94 -0.40 35.73 -49.99
N GLY A 95 0.41 34.66 -50.00
CA GLY A 95 1.85 34.75 -49.71
C GLY A 95 2.21 34.53 -48.23
N ILE A 96 1.24 34.17 -47.38
CA ILE A 96 1.43 33.84 -45.96
C ILE A 96 1.22 32.34 -45.77
N LYS A 97 2.21 31.66 -45.17
CA LYS A 97 2.10 30.25 -44.80
C LYS A 97 1.57 30.11 -43.39
N ILE A 98 0.43 29.43 -43.26
CA ILE A 98 -0.15 29.03 -41.98
C ILE A 98 0.04 27.52 -41.84
N THR A 99 0.78 27.11 -40.82
CA THR A 99 0.99 25.71 -40.47
C THR A 99 0.14 25.37 -39.25
N TYR A 100 -0.52 24.21 -39.25
CA TYR A 100 -1.19 23.63 -38.09
C TYR A 100 -0.58 22.26 -37.77
N ALA A 101 -0.09 22.07 -36.55
CA ALA A 101 0.48 20.81 -36.08
C ALA A 101 -0.54 20.07 -35.19
N GLY A 102 -1.40 19.24 -35.79
CA GLY A 102 -2.54 18.59 -35.11
C GLY A 102 -3.00 17.28 -35.76
N SER A 103 -4.18 16.78 -35.42
CA SER A 103 -4.72 15.53 -36.01
C SER A 103 -5.61 15.80 -37.23
N SER A 104 -5.56 14.91 -38.24
CA SER A 104 -6.50 14.89 -39.39
C SER A 104 -7.98 14.85 -39.01
N GLN A 105 -8.33 14.31 -37.83
CA GLN A 105 -9.72 14.19 -37.39
C GLN A 105 -10.28 15.48 -36.78
N GLU A 106 -9.42 16.40 -36.35
CA GLU A 106 -9.78 17.71 -35.82
C GLU A 106 -9.41 18.78 -36.87
N ALA A 107 -10.13 18.76 -37.99
CA ALA A 107 -9.83 19.61 -39.15
C ALA A 107 -9.65 21.09 -38.74
N PRO A 108 -8.47 21.69 -38.98
CA PRO A 108 -8.22 23.07 -38.58
C PRO A 108 -9.09 24.03 -39.39
N LYS A 109 -9.59 25.07 -38.73
CA LYS A 109 -10.37 26.14 -39.34
C LYS A 109 -9.59 27.45 -39.25
N PHE A 110 -9.45 28.14 -40.36
CA PHE A 110 -8.81 29.46 -40.39
C PHE A 110 -9.81 30.49 -40.92
N ARG A 111 -9.82 31.67 -40.29
CA ARG A 111 -10.59 32.83 -40.75
C ARG A 111 -9.70 34.06 -40.73
N VAL A 112 -9.59 34.73 -41.87
CA VAL A 112 -8.92 36.04 -41.99
C VAL A 112 -9.99 37.07 -42.31
N ASN A 113 -10.20 38.02 -41.41
CA ASN A 113 -11.17 39.09 -41.60
C ASN A 113 -10.47 40.36 -42.10
N GLN A 114 -10.93 40.86 -43.24
CA GLN A 114 -10.47 42.14 -43.78
C GLN A 114 -11.06 43.31 -42.98
N SER A 115 -10.26 44.36 -42.78
CA SER A 115 -10.76 45.63 -42.26
C SER A 115 -11.61 46.32 -43.36
N GLN A 116 -12.93 46.25 -43.24
CA GLN A 116 -13.83 47.00 -44.13
C GLN A 116 -13.73 48.49 -43.83
N GLY A 117 -13.43 49.28 -44.85
CA GLY A 117 -13.24 50.72 -44.75
C GLY A 117 -14.42 51.44 -44.09
N THR A 118 -14.05 52.46 -43.32
CA THR A 118 -14.87 53.47 -42.64
C THR A 118 -15.76 52.97 -41.49
N GLY A 119 -15.14 52.76 -40.32
CA GLY A 119 -15.88 52.73 -39.05
C GLY A 119 -15.16 52.12 -37.85
N ASN A 120 -14.12 51.31 -38.04
CA ASN A 120 -13.49 50.61 -36.92
C ASN A 120 -12.26 51.36 -36.37
N THR A 121 -12.28 51.65 -35.07
CA THR A 121 -11.19 52.26 -34.28
C THR A 121 -10.14 51.25 -33.79
N GLU A 122 -10.18 50.00 -34.24
CA GLU A 122 -9.19 48.99 -33.86
C GLU A 122 -7.93 49.15 -34.72
N THR A 123 -6.88 49.70 -34.14
CA THR A 123 -5.55 49.82 -34.76
C THR A 123 -4.67 48.63 -34.36
N GLY A 124 -4.32 47.77 -35.31
CA GLY A 124 -3.36 46.68 -35.14
C GLY A 124 -3.91 45.29 -35.47
N ILE A 125 -3.03 44.42 -35.97
CA ILE A 125 -3.33 43.01 -36.25
C ILE A 125 -3.55 42.28 -34.93
N THR A 126 -4.65 41.53 -34.82
CA THR A 126 -4.95 40.73 -33.62
C THR A 126 -5.21 39.27 -33.99
N PHE A 127 -4.83 38.38 -33.09
CA PHE A 127 -4.98 36.93 -33.24
C PHE A 127 -5.87 36.37 -32.12
N GLU A 128 -6.69 35.39 -32.47
CA GLU A 128 -7.53 34.64 -31.55
C GLU A 128 -7.42 33.16 -31.92
N VAL A 129 -7.00 32.33 -30.97
CA VAL A 129 -6.89 30.88 -31.13
C VAL A 129 -7.86 30.20 -30.16
N ASP A 130 -8.77 29.39 -30.70
CA ASP A 130 -9.73 28.59 -29.94
C ASP A 130 -9.69 27.15 -30.46
N GLY A 131 -8.97 26.28 -29.75
CA GLY A 131 -8.73 24.90 -30.16
C GLY A 131 -8.05 24.79 -31.53
N SER A 132 -8.76 24.21 -32.51
CA SER A 132 -8.29 24.08 -33.90
C SER A 132 -8.72 25.25 -34.80
N GLN A 133 -9.21 26.36 -34.24
CA GLN A 133 -9.59 27.54 -34.99
C GLN A 133 -8.61 28.70 -34.77
N LEU A 134 -8.06 29.24 -35.87
CA LEU A 134 -7.29 30.49 -35.89
C LEU A 134 -8.12 31.58 -36.55
N THR A 135 -8.34 32.68 -35.83
CA THR A 135 -8.97 33.90 -36.38
C THR A 135 -7.96 35.04 -36.37
N ILE A 136 -7.69 35.59 -37.55
CA ILE A 136 -6.86 36.78 -37.74
C ILE A 136 -7.79 37.93 -38.10
N ARG A 137 -7.69 39.04 -37.37
CA ARG A 137 -8.53 40.23 -37.59
C ARG A 137 -7.68 41.43 -37.97
N ASN A 138 -8.32 42.41 -38.60
CA ASN A 138 -7.74 43.70 -38.98
C ASN A 138 -6.60 43.59 -40.00
N VAL A 139 -6.67 42.61 -40.91
CA VAL A 139 -5.78 42.52 -42.08
C VAL A 139 -6.37 43.39 -43.20
N GLY A 140 -5.91 44.63 -43.36
CA GLY A 140 -6.40 45.56 -44.39
C GLY A 140 -5.61 45.54 -45.70
N ASP A 141 -6.10 46.23 -46.73
CA ASP A 141 -5.38 46.47 -47.99
C ASP A 141 -4.04 47.19 -47.69
N GLY A 142 -2.91 46.52 -47.96
CA GLY A 142 -1.57 47.08 -47.79
C GLY A 142 -0.80 46.61 -46.54
N VAL A 143 -1.35 45.73 -45.70
CA VAL A 143 -0.57 45.04 -44.64
C VAL A 143 0.46 44.14 -45.31
N LYS A 144 1.74 44.33 -45.00
CA LYS A 144 2.80 43.49 -45.55
C LYS A 144 2.92 42.17 -44.80
N PRO A 145 3.34 41.07 -45.46
CA PRO A 145 3.60 39.79 -44.79
C PRO A 145 4.58 39.91 -43.60
N GLU A 146 5.60 40.77 -43.71
CA GLU A 146 6.57 41.05 -42.64
C GLU A 146 5.92 41.60 -41.35
N ASP A 147 4.92 42.48 -41.48
CA ASP A 147 4.21 43.08 -40.36
C ASP A 147 3.30 42.07 -39.66
N LEU A 148 2.64 41.19 -40.44
CA LEU A 148 1.82 40.10 -39.90
C LEU A 148 2.66 39.08 -39.13
N VAL A 149 3.81 38.70 -39.67
CA VAL A 149 4.72 37.75 -39.02
C VAL A 149 5.36 38.37 -37.78
N THR A 150 5.65 39.68 -37.82
CA THR A 150 6.14 40.42 -36.64
C THR A 150 5.08 40.46 -35.54
N ALA A 151 3.82 40.75 -35.88
CA ALA A 151 2.71 40.68 -34.94
C ALA A 151 2.48 39.26 -34.40
N TRP A 152 2.59 38.23 -35.26
CA TRP A 152 2.47 36.83 -34.86
C TRP A 152 3.58 36.40 -33.91
N LYS A 153 4.82 36.83 -34.14
CA LYS A 153 5.95 36.55 -33.26
C LYS A 153 5.72 37.11 -31.85
N ALA A 154 5.10 38.29 -31.75
CA ALA A 154 4.76 38.96 -30.50
C ALA A 154 3.51 38.40 -29.80
N PHE A 155 2.71 37.57 -30.48
CA PHE A 155 1.53 36.95 -29.90
C PHE A 155 1.89 35.72 -29.06
N ASN A 156 1.43 35.67 -27.81
CA ASN A 156 1.85 34.62 -26.86
C ASN A 156 1.06 33.30 -26.99
N ASP A 157 -0.22 33.36 -27.38
CA ASP A 157 -1.11 32.19 -27.37
C ASP A 157 -1.30 31.55 -28.76
N LYS A 158 -0.22 30.97 -29.29
CA LYS A 158 -0.16 30.49 -30.68
C LYS A 158 -0.91 29.17 -30.92
N GLY A 159 -1.33 28.47 -29.86
CA GLY A 159 -1.88 27.13 -29.94
C GLY A 159 -1.01 26.19 -30.78
N LEU A 160 -1.63 25.51 -31.75
CA LEU A 160 -0.96 24.60 -32.69
C LEU A 160 -0.66 25.23 -34.04
N PHE A 161 -0.87 26.54 -34.15
CA PHE A 161 -0.64 27.27 -35.39
C PHE A 161 0.77 27.86 -35.42
N ASN A 162 1.28 28.06 -36.62
CA ASN A 162 2.44 28.90 -36.87
C ASN A 162 2.23 29.68 -38.16
N ILE A 163 2.62 30.96 -38.15
CA ILE A 163 2.54 31.84 -39.32
C ILE A 163 3.97 32.25 -39.68
N ALA A 164 4.35 32.02 -40.94
CA ALA A 164 5.64 32.41 -41.49
C ALA A 164 5.47 33.14 -42.83
N ASP A 165 6.39 34.06 -43.11
CA ASP A 165 6.50 34.74 -44.40
C ASP A 165 7.03 33.74 -45.44
N ILE A 166 6.61 33.90 -46.70
CA ILE A 166 7.15 33.17 -47.85
C ILE A 166 8.30 33.95 -48.49
N SER A 167 8.67 35.14 -48.00
CA SER A 167 9.71 36.01 -48.58
C SER A 167 10.99 35.24 -48.93
N ILE A 168 11.24 35.11 -50.24
CA ILE A 168 12.49 34.63 -50.80
C ILE A 168 13.24 35.87 -51.28
N GLU A 169 14.48 36.06 -50.83
CA GLU A 169 15.41 36.89 -51.58
C GLU A 169 15.66 36.21 -52.93
N GLY A 170 15.22 36.84 -54.02
CA GLY A 170 15.54 36.46 -55.40
C GLY A 170 14.59 35.44 -56.02
N ASP A 171 13.82 35.92 -57.02
CA ASP A 171 13.03 35.22 -58.04
C ASP A 171 12.04 34.12 -57.65
N MET A 172 10.88 34.17 -58.34
CA MET A 172 9.68 33.38 -58.10
C MET A 172 9.92 31.87 -57.94
N VAL A 173 9.35 31.26 -56.89
CA VAL A 173 9.20 29.80 -56.80
C VAL A 173 7.80 29.39 -57.23
N VAL A 174 7.71 28.92 -58.47
CA VAL A 174 6.60 28.10 -58.96
C VAL A 174 6.72 26.72 -58.32
N GLY A 175 5.68 26.32 -57.59
CA GLY A 175 5.27 24.92 -57.41
C GLY A 175 6.35 23.93 -56.98
N THR A 176 7.04 24.17 -55.86
CA THR A 176 7.86 23.12 -55.21
C THR A 176 7.65 23.15 -53.71
N LYS A 177 7.33 21.99 -53.11
CA LYS A 177 7.20 21.82 -51.66
C LYS A 177 8.49 22.25 -50.97
N VAL A 178 8.47 23.43 -50.33
CA VAL A 178 9.51 23.83 -49.39
C VAL A 178 9.26 23.06 -48.10
N PHE A 179 10.09 22.04 -47.84
CA PHE A 179 10.18 21.44 -46.52
C PHE A 179 10.87 22.46 -45.60
N ILE A 180 10.09 23.17 -44.79
CA ILE A 180 10.62 23.81 -43.61
C ILE A 180 10.71 22.70 -42.58
N GLU A 181 11.92 22.35 -42.15
CA GLU A 181 12.12 21.62 -40.90
C GLU A 181 11.42 22.46 -39.83
N LEU A 182 10.21 22.04 -39.45
CA LEU A 182 9.72 22.33 -38.13
C LEU A 182 10.82 21.82 -37.22
N GLU A 183 11.53 22.72 -36.53
CA GLU A 183 12.24 22.32 -35.34
C GLU A 183 11.27 21.41 -34.60
N SER A 184 11.68 20.17 -34.45
CA SER A 184 11.00 19.17 -33.67
C SER A 184 11.10 19.56 -32.20
N THR A 185 10.62 20.75 -31.85
CA THR A 185 10.07 21.03 -30.53
C THR A 185 8.74 20.32 -30.37
N LEU A 186 8.60 19.12 -30.94
CA LEU A 186 7.95 18.06 -30.21
C LEU A 186 8.84 17.75 -29.01
N ILE A 187 8.54 18.47 -27.94
CA ILE A 187 8.50 17.91 -26.60
C ILE A 187 9.88 17.79 -25.94
N GLY A 188 10.39 18.91 -25.43
CA GLY A 188 11.07 18.85 -24.13
C GLY A 188 10.03 18.46 -23.09
N ASN A 189 10.20 17.30 -22.43
CA ASN A 189 9.35 16.75 -21.36
C ASN A 189 7.86 17.18 -21.43
N ALA A 190 7.04 16.51 -22.25
CA ALA A 190 5.59 16.71 -22.20
C ALA A 190 5.07 16.00 -20.97
N ASN A 191 4.38 16.73 -20.13
CA ASN A 191 3.56 16.16 -19.08
C ASN A 191 2.11 16.07 -19.51
N LEU A 192 1.31 15.32 -18.76
CA LEU A 192 -0.11 15.13 -19.02
C LEU A 192 -0.89 16.45 -19.09
N ALA A 193 -0.46 17.48 -18.37
CA ALA A 193 -1.05 18.82 -18.45
C ALA A 193 -0.87 19.45 -19.85
N SER A 194 0.32 19.33 -20.44
CA SER A 194 0.66 19.93 -21.74
C SER A 194 -0.18 19.39 -22.91
N ILE A 195 -0.66 18.14 -22.83
CA ILE A 195 -1.45 17.52 -23.90
C ILE A 195 -2.96 17.67 -23.71
N LYS A 196 -3.42 18.22 -22.59
CA LYS A 196 -4.85 18.29 -22.22
C LYS A 196 -5.69 19.07 -23.24
N GLY A 197 -5.20 20.24 -23.68
CA GLY A 197 -5.84 21.08 -24.70
C GLY A 197 -5.45 20.75 -26.13
N VAL A 198 -4.37 19.97 -26.33
CA VAL A 198 -3.74 19.71 -27.64
C VAL A 198 -4.10 18.34 -28.22
N LYS A 199 -4.22 17.32 -27.36
CA LYS A 199 -4.62 15.94 -27.72
C LYS A 199 -5.64 15.43 -26.70
N SER A 200 -6.80 16.07 -26.61
CA SER A 200 -7.86 15.78 -25.62
C SER A 200 -8.31 14.31 -25.57
N ALA A 201 -8.40 13.64 -26.74
CA ALA A 201 -8.71 12.22 -26.83
C ALA A 201 -7.60 11.32 -26.27
N LEU A 202 -6.33 11.68 -26.48
CA LEU A 202 -5.19 10.95 -25.92
C LEU A 202 -5.09 11.17 -24.42
N TYR A 203 -5.26 12.41 -23.96
CA TYR A 203 -5.35 12.75 -22.53
C TYR A 203 -6.40 11.87 -21.83
N SER A 204 -7.62 11.81 -22.38
CA SER A 204 -8.70 10.99 -21.81
C SER A 204 -8.35 9.50 -21.79
N LYS A 205 -7.66 8.99 -22.82
CA LYS A 205 -7.16 7.60 -22.82
C LYS A 205 -6.12 7.36 -21.73
N ILE A 206 -5.14 8.26 -21.57
CA ILE A 206 -4.08 8.14 -20.56
C ILE A 206 -4.68 8.19 -19.15
N VAL A 207 -5.57 9.14 -18.88
CA VAL A 207 -6.28 9.24 -17.58
C VAL A 207 -7.05 7.95 -17.28
N ASN A 208 -7.73 7.37 -18.28
CA ASN A 208 -8.45 6.10 -18.13
C ASN A 208 -7.51 4.91 -17.87
N GLU A 209 -6.32 4.88 -18.46
CA GLU A 209 -5.32 3.83 -18.18
C GLU A 209 -4.67 4.01 -16.80
N LEU A 210 -4.35 5.25 -16.41
CA LEU A 210 -3.85 5.56 -15.06
C LEU A 210 -4.88 5.16 -14.00
N ALA A 211 -6.17 5.37 -14.27
CA ALA A 211 -7.26 4.94 -13.40
C ALA A 211 -7.39 3.41 -13.25
N LYS A 212 -6.72 2.59 -14.08
CA LYS A 212 -6.63 1.13 -13.91
C LYS A 212 -5.48 0.70 -13.00
N GLN A 213 -4.50 1.56 -12.78
CA GLN A 213 -3.41 1.28 -11.86
C GLN A 213 -3.94 1.21 -10.42
N ARG A 214 -3.41 0.28 -9.64
CA ARG A 214 -3.79 0.05 -8.24
C ARG A 214 -2.54 0.11 -7.38
N ILE A 215 -2.68 0.67 -6.18
CA ILE A 215 -1.58 0.75 -5.24
C ILE A 215 -1.34 -0.64 -4.64
N VAL A 216 -0.10 -1.11 -4.70
CA VAL A 216 0.35 -2.33 -4.02
C VAL A 216 0.99 -1.92 -2.70
N LEU A 217 0.49 -2.45 -1.60
CA LEU A 217 0.96 -2.12 -0.25
C LEU A 217 1.38 -3.37 0.52
N PRO A 218 2.31 -3.25 1.48
CA PRO A 218 2.63 -4.33 2.40
C PRO A 218 1.42 -4.69 3.28
N PRO A 219 1.26 -5.98 3.67
CA PRO A 219 0.06 -6.44 4.34
C PRO A 219 -0.07 -6.05 5.81
N SER A 220 1.01 -5.64 6.50
CA SER A 220 1.02 -5.48 7.97
C SER A 220 -0.04 -4.52 8.50
N ALA A 221 -0.34 -3.44 7.80
CA ALA A 221 -1.40 -2.50 8.17
C ALA A 221 -2.79 -3.16 8.15
N ALA A 222 -3.10 -3.88 7.06
CA ALA A 222 -4.36 -4.59 6.90
C ALA A 222 -4.49 -5.72 7.95
N VAL A 223 -3.39 -6.44 8.21
CA VAL A 223 -3.32 -7.51 9.22
C VAL A 223 -3.50 -6.94 10.64
N ALA A 224 -2.90 -5.80 10.96
CA ALA A 224 -3.10 -5.14 12.25
C ALA A 224 -4.57 -4.75 12.47
N GLY A 225 -5.24 -4.26 11.42
CA GLY A 225 -6.69 -4.01 11.45
C GLY A 225 -7.51 -5.29 11.65
N ALA A 226 -7.12 -6.38 11.00
CA ALA A 226 -7.76 -7.69 11.21
C ALA A 226 -7.57 -8.22 12.63
N TYR A 227 -6.38 -8.04 13.23
CA TYR A 227 -6.14 -8.38 14.64
C TYR A 227 -7.08 -7.61 15.55
N ALA A 228 -7.11 -6.27 15.43
CA ALA A 228 -7.96 -5.42 16.26
C ALA A 228 -9.45 -5.78 16.14
N THR A 229 -9.90 -6.07 14.91
CA THR A 229 -11.29 -6.50 14.66
C THR A 229 -11.59 -7.86 15.31
N THR A 230 -10.69 -8.83 15.14
CA THR A 230 -10.82 -10.17 15.75
C THR A 230 -10.87 -10.10 17.26
N ASP A 231 -9.96 -9.33 17.86
CA ASP A 231 -9.87 -9.22 19.31
C ASP A 231 -11.14 -8.61 19.90
N ARG A 232 -11.67 -7.57 19.25
CA ARG A 232 -12.91 -6.90 19.66
C ARG A 232 -14.12 -7.83 19.57
N GLU A 233 -14.21 -8.63 18.51
CA GLU A 233 -15.40 -9.44 18.23
C GLU A 233 -15.37 -10.83 18.86
N ARG A 234 -14.18 -11.40 19.05
CA ARG A 234 -13.99 -12.81 19.39
C ARG A 234 -12.95 -13.05 20.49
N GLY A 235 -12.28 -12.01 20.97
CA GLY A 235 -11.21 -12.09 21.96
C GLY A 235 -9.86 -12.45 21.36
N VAL A 236 -8.79 -12.09 22.10
CA VAL A 236 -7.38 -12.23 21.67
C VAL A 236 -6.96 -13.70 21.47
N TRP A 237 -7.65 -14.63 22.13
CA TRP A 237 -7.44 -16.07 22.00
C TRP A 237 -7.96 -16.65 20.68
N LYS A 238 -8.73 -15.91 19.90
CA LYS A 238 -9.15 -16.33 18.56
C LYS A 238 -8.04 -16.03 17.54
N ALA A 239 -7.66 -17.04 16.76
CA ALA A 239 -6.73 -16.86 15.66
C ALA A 239 -7.25 -15.80 14.64
N PRO A 240 -6.47 -14.75 14.33
CA PRO A 240 -6.83 -13.73 13.35
C PRO A 240 -6.55 -14.21 11.91
N ALA A 241 -7.09 -15.38 11.57
CA ALA A 241 -7.00 -16.03 10.26
C ALA A 241 -8.39 -16.50 9.82
N ASN A 242 -8.51 -16.80 8.52
CA ASN A 242 -9.79 -16.99 7.83
C ASN A 242 -10.66 -15.72 7.90
N ILE A 243 -10.04 -14.56 7.71
CA ILE A 243 -10.67 -13.24 7.78
C ILE A 243 -10.39 -12.50 6.47
N SER A 244 -11.43 -11.90 5.91
CA SER A 244 -11.30 -11.11 4.68
C SER A 244 -10.76 -9.72 4.97
N LEU A 245 -9.95 -9.21 4.04
CA LEU A 245 -9.36 -7.88 4.15
C LEU A 245 -10.19 -6.85 3.37
N ASN A 246 -10.54 -5.76 4.04
CA ASN A 246 -11.24 -4.64 3.41
C ASN A 246 -10.29 -3.86 2.50
N ALA A 247 -10.84 -3.28 1.43
CA ALA A 247 -10.10 -2.49 0.44
C ALA A 247 -8.92 -3.24 -0.23
N VAL A 248 -8.97 -4.57 -0.25
CA VAL A 248 -8.00 -5.44 -0.92
C VAL A 248 -8.71 -6.16 -2.06
N ILE A 249 -8.13 -6.08 -3.26
CA ILE A 249 -8.63 -6.75 -4.46
C ILE A 249 -8.06 -8.16 -4.53
N ALA A 250 -6.73 -8.28 -4.39
CA ALA A 250 -6.01 -9.55 -4.49
C ALA A 250 -4.60 -9.45 -3.86
N PRO A 251 -3.98 -10.59 -3.52
CA PRO A 251 -2.55 -10.67 -3.26
C PRO A 251 -1.75 -10.37 -4.56
N ALA A 252 -0.57 -9.77 -4.43
CA ALA A 252 0.29 -9.38 -5.56
C ALA A 252 0.73 -10.57 -6.42
N TYR A 253 0.88 -11.75 -5.81
CA TYR A 253 1.05 -13.02 -6.52
C TYR A 253 0.22 -14.12 -5.86
N LYS A 254 -0.13 -15.14 -6.64
CA LYS A 254 -0.93 -16.27 -6.14
C LYS A 254 -0.03 -17.28 -5.43
N ILE A 255 -0.47 -17.74 -4.27
CA ILE A 255 0.19 -18.78 -3.47
C ILE A 255 -0.61 -20.08 -3.62
N SER A 256 0.04 -21.13 -4.14
CA SER A 256 -0.56 -22.47 -4.24
C SER A 256 -0.56 -23.17 -2.87
N ASN A 257 -1.18 -24.35 -2.78
CA ASN A 257 -1.13 -25.13 -1.55
C ASN A 257 0.29 -25.63 -1.23
N ALA A 258 1.07 -25.99 -2.26
CA ALA A 258 2.45 -26.45 -2.09
C ALA A 258 3.36 -25.31 -1.62
N ASP A 259 3.22 -24.12 -2.22
CA ASP A 259 3.97 -22.93 -1.78
C ASP A 259 3.63 -22.56 -0.34
N GLN A 260 2.35 -22.65 0.03
CA GLN A 260 1.91 -22.40 1.39
C GLN A 260 2.52 -23.39 2.40
N GLU A 261 2.65 -24.67 2.05
CA GLU A 261 3.25 -25.67 2.95
C GLU A 261 4.68 -25.28 3.32
N ASN A 262 5.47 -24.88 2.33
CA ASN A 262 6.82 -24.36 2.53
C ASN A 262 6.84 -23.05 3.32
N LEU A 263 5.87 -22.15 3.09
CA LEU A 263 5.74 -20.91 3.87
C LEU A 263 5.42 -21.19 5.35
N ASN A 264 4.53 -22.14 5.59
CA ASN A 264 4.02 -22.49 6.90
C ASN A 264 5.08 -23.09 7.81
N LEU A 265 5.97 -23.96 7.32
CA LEU A 265 7.08 -24.49 8.09
C LEU A 265 8.24 -24.81 7.15
N ASP A 266 9.33 -24.07 7.31
CA ASP A 266 10.58 -24.36 6.62
C ASP A 266 11.36 -25.45 7.39
N SER A 267 11.79 -26.50 6.69
CA SER A 267 12.47 -27.65 7.30
C SER A 267 13.80 -27.29 7.94
N ASP A 268 14.48 -26.28 7.40
CA ASP A 268 15.86 -25.97 7.74
C ASP A 268 15.93 -24.94 8.87
N SER A 269 15.17 -23.85 8.74
CA SER A 269 15.15 -22.78 9.73
C SER A 269 14.11 -22.97 10.83
N GLY A 270 13.08 -23.78 10.60
CA GLY A 270 11.95 -23.95 11.52
C GLY A 270 11.04 -22.71 11.65
N LYS A 271 11.20 -21.72 10.76
CA LYS A 271 10.48 -20.43 10.81
C LYS A 271 9.26 -20.44 9.90
N SER A 272 8.19 -19.81 10.36
CA SER A 272 6.92 -19.71 9.64
C SER A 272 6.68 -18.32 9.08
N ILE A 273 5.99 -18.27 7.94
CA ILE A 273 5.45 -17.08 7.30
C ILE A 273 3.98 -17.35 6.97
N ASN A 274 3.11 -16.39 7.30
CA ASN A 274 1.68 -16.53 7.09
C ASN A 274 1.28 -16.04 5.70
N ALA A 275 0.66 -16.92 4.92
CA ALA A 275 0.17 -16.57 3.59
C ALA A 275 -1.16 -15.81 3.63
N ILE A 276 -1.33 -14.84 2.73
CA ILE A 276 -2.61 -14.22 2.39
C ILE A 276 -3.00 -14.72 0.99
N ARG A 277 -4.21 -15.30 0.89
CA ARG A 277 -4.62 -16.05 -0.30
C ARG A 277 -6.00 -15.63 -0.79
N SER A 278 -6.20 -15.69 -2.09
CA SER A 278 -7.52 -15.52 -2.71
C SER A 278 -8.22 -16.85 -2.88
N PHE A 279 -9.48 -16.89 -2.49
CA PHE A 279 -10.37 -18.03 -2.64
C PHE A 279 -11.61 -17.63 -3.44
N ALA A 280 -11.99 -18.45 -4.40
CA ALA A 280 -13.22 -18.26 -5.15
C ALA A 280 -14.42 -18.26 -4.19
N GLY A 281 -15.28 -17.24 -4.29
CA GLY A 281 -16.46 -17.08 -3.43
C GLY A 281 -16.21 -16.59 -2.00
N LYS A 282 -14.95 -16.48 -1.54
CA LYS A 282 -14.60 -15.96 -0.20
C LYS A 282 -13.71 -14.72 -0.22
N GLY A 283 -13.20 -14.33 -1.39
CA GLY A 283 -12.31 -13.18 -1.55
C GLY A 283 -10.89 -13.47 -1.05
N THR A 284 -10.16 -12.41 -0.70
CA THR A 284 -8.80 -12.49 -0.16
C THR A 284 -8.83 -12.62 1.35
N LEU A 285 -8.20 -13.67 1.88
CA LEU A 285 -8.21 -14.04 3.29
C LEU A 285 -6.79 -14.11 3.86
N ILE A 286 -6.61 -13.67 5.11
CA ILE A 286 -5.45 -14.06 5.90
C ILE A 286 -5.55 -15.57 6.18
N TRP A 287 -4.55 -16.33 5.75
CA TRP A 287 -4.59 -17.80 5.75
C TRP A 287 -3.46 -18.45 6.56
N GLY A 288 -3.04 -17.79 7.64
CA GLY A 288 -2.07 -18.30 8.60
C GLY A 288 -2.13 -17.51 9.91
N ALA A 289 -1.82 -18.18 11.02
CA ALA A 289 -1.78 -17.59 12.36
C ALA A 289 -0.58 -18.09 13.19
N ARG A 290 0.54 -18.41 12.54
CA ARG A 290 1.78 -18.82 13.19
C ARG A 290 2.65 -17.61 13.54
N THR A 291 3.35 -17.69 14.67
CA THR A 291 4.45 -16.77 14.98
C THR A 291 5.67 -17.15 14.13
N LEU A 292 6.76 -16.38 14.23
CA LEU A 292 8.02 -16.78 13.58
C LEU A 292 8.60 -18.07 14.19
N ALA A 293 8.20 -18.45 15.40
CA ALA A 293 8.61 -19.68 16.08
C ALA A 293 7.77 -20.89 15.59
N GLY A 294 7.83 -21.15 14.29
CA GLY A 294 7.01 -22.16 13.61
C GLY A 294 7.13 -23.57 14.14
N ASN A 295 8.36 -23.99 14.43
CA ASN A 295 8.67 -25.33 14.93
C ASN A 295 8.52 -25.46 16.47
N ASP A 296 8.20 -24.37 17.17
CA ASP A 296 7.99 -24.40 18.61
C ASP A 296 6.65 -25.11 18.94
N ASN A 297 6.57 -25.87 20.03
CA ASN A 297 5.36 -26.58 20.42
C ASN A 297 4.46 -25.78 21.37
N GLU A 298 5.00 -24.75 22.01
CA GLU A 298 4.34 -23.88 22.97
C GLU A 298 3.93 -22.57 22.29
N TRP A 299 4.85 -21.94 21.55
CA TRP A 299 4.70 -20.57 21.02
C TRP A 299 4.41 -20.48 19.53
N ARG A 300 4.00 -21.59 18.91
CA ARG A 300 3.71 -21.67 17.46
C ARG A 300 2.70 -20.64 16.99
N TYR A 301 1.68 -20.33 17.81
CA TYR A 301 0.49 -19.62 17.35
C TYR A 301 0.40 -18.20 17.90
N VAL A 302 0.08 -17.27 17.00
CA VAL A 302 -0.20 -15.86 17.29
C VAL A 302 -1.20 -15.69 18.44
N PRO A 303 -2.42 -16.28 18.42
CA PRO A 303 -3.39 -16.07 19.49
C PRO A 303 -2.87 -16.53 20.86
N VAL A 304 -2.06 -17.60 20.90
CA VAL A 304 -1.47 -18.09 22.15
C VAL A 304 -0.49 -17.07 22.72
N ARG A 305 0.50 -16.61 21.94
CA ARG A 305 1.45 -15.59 22.44
C ARG A 305 0.74 -14.29 22.83
N ARG A 306 -0.22 -13.83 22.03
CA ARG A 306 -0.94 -12.57 22.29
C ARG A 306 -1.82 -12.67 23.53
N LEU A 307 -2.43 -13.83 23.80
CA LEU A 307 -3.17 -14.08 25.03
C LEU A 307 -2.24 -13.97 26.26
N PHE A 308 -1.06 -14.58 26.20
CA PHE A 308 -0.08 -14.45 27.28
C PHE A 308 0.37 -13.00 27.48
N ASN A 309 0.69 -12.25 26.41
CA ASN A 309 1.04 -10.84 26.53
C ASN A 309 -0.08 -10.02 27.20
N MET A 310 -1.34 -10.24 26.80
CA MET A 310 -2.49 -9.54 27.37
C MET A 310 -2.65 -9.83 28.86
N ILE A 311 -2.53 -11.11 29.25
CA ILE A 311 -2.66 -11.53 30.65
C ILE A 311 -1.49 -10.98 31.46
N GLU A 312 -0.24 -11.16 31.02
CA GLU A 312 0.96 -10.66 31.71
C GLU A 312 0.84 -9.15 31.98
N GLU A 313 0.46 -8.35 30.98
CA GLU A 313 0.33 -6.90 31.10
C GLU A 313 -0.86 -6.49 31.98
N SER A 314 -2.02 -7.13 31.84
CA SER A 314 -3.21 -6.84 32.65
C SER A 314 -2.95 -7.14 34.12
N THR A 315 -2.29 -8.27 34.40
CA THR A 315 -1.97 -8.72 35.76
C THR A 315 -0.94 -7.80 36.41
N LYS A 316 0.08 -7.37 35.66
CA LYS A 316 1.08 -6.39 36.11
C LYS A 316 0.45 -5.04 36.46
N LYS A 317 -0.45 -4.53 35.62
CA LYS A 317 -1.18 -3.28 35.90
C LYS A 317 -2.09 -3.42 37.11
N ALA A 318 -2.87 -4.50 37.18
CA ALA A 318 -3.81 -4.71 38.28
C ALA A 318 -3.10 -4.90 39.63
N SER A 319 -1.92 -5.52 39.66
CA SER A 319 -1.13 -5.71 40.89
C SER A 319 -0.34 -4.48 41.34
N SER A 320 -0.40 -3.36 40.61
CA SER A 320 0.39 -2.16 40.92
C SER A 320 0.03 -1.51 42.26
N PHE A 321 -1.19 -1.70 42.79
CA PHE A 321 -1.54 -1.20 44.13
C PHE A 321 -0.76 -1.89 45.26
N ALA A 322 -0.23 -3.09 45.03
CA ALA A 322 0.49 -3.84 46.06
C ALA A 322 1.94 -3.35 46.23
N VAL A 323 2.41 -2.46 45.36
CA VAL A 323 3.74 -1.86 45.47
C VAL A 323 3.75 -0.93 46.68
N PHE A 324 4.70 -1.13 47.59
CA PHE A 324 4.83 -0.44 48.88
C PHE A 324 3.77 -0.76 49.94
N GLU A 325 2.89 -1.73 49.70
CA GLU A 325 2.05 -2.29 50.76
C GLU A 325 2.89 -3.20 51.69
N PRO A 326 2.45 -3.43 52.95
CA PRO A 326 3.11 -4.39 53.83
C PRO A 326 3.20 -5.78 53.19
N ASN A 327 4.41 -6.34 53.07
CA ASN A 327 4.67 -7.66 52.49
C ASN A 327 4.21 -8.79 53.43
N SER A 328 2.90 -8.99 53.51
CA SER A 328 2.22 -9.87 54.45
C SER A 328 1.23 -10.80 53.76
N ALA A 329 0.84 -11.87 54.44
CA ALA A 329 -0.14 -12.84 53.95
C ALA A 329 -1.47 -12.19 53.51
N ALA A 330 -1.89 -11.09 54.15
CA ALA A 330 -3.09 -10.37 53.77
C ALA A 330 -2.96 -9.72 52.38
N THR A 331 -1.82 -9.09 52.08
CA THR A 331 -1.54 -8.49 50.77
C THR A 331 -1.44 -9.58 49.69
N TRP A 332 -0.77 -10.69 50.00
CA TRP A 332 -0.65 -11.83 49.08
C TRP A 332 -2.02 -12.40 48.70
N LEU A 333 -2.92 -12.57 49.67
CA LEU A 333 -4.26 -13.09 49.42
C LEU A 333 -5.08 -12.14 48.55
N LYS A 334 -4.97 -10.82 48.75
CA LYS A 334 -5.63 -9.81 47.90
C LYS A 334 -5.14 -9.91 46.45
N VAL A 335 -3.81 -9.97 46.25
CA VAL A 335 -3.23 -10.15 44.91
C VAL A 335 -3.70 -11.45 44.29
N LYS A 336 -3.63 -12.58 45.01
CA LYS A 336 -4.12 -13.87 44.51
C LYS A 336 -5.57 -13.78 44.07
N ALA A 337 -6.47 -13.29 44.92
CA ALA A 337 -7.90 -13.25 44.66
C ALA A 337 -8.25 -12.42 43.43
N MET A 338 -7.56 -11.30 43.23
CA MET A 338 -7.75 -10.42 42.06
C MET A 338 -7.30 -11.09 40.77
N ILE A 339 -6.12 -11.74 40.76
CA ILE A 339 -5.63 -12.49 39.59
C ILE A 339 -6.53 -13.69 39.29
N ASP A 340 -6.95 -14.42 40.33
CA ASP A 340 -7.84 -15.57 40.22
C ASP A 340 -9.19 -15.18 39.60
N SER A 341 -9.80 -14.09 40.09
CA SER A 341 -11.05 -13.57 39.55
C SER A 341 -10.93 -13.13 38.08
N TYR A 342 -9.80 -12.51 37.70
CA TYR A 342 -9.53 -12.15 36.31
C TYR A 342 -9.40 -13.37 35.40
N LEU A 343 -8.58 -14.35 35.78
CA LEU A 343 -8.37 -15.57 35.00
C LEU A 343 -9.65 -16.41 34.91
N TYR A 344 -10.44 -16.44 35.97
CA TYR A 344 -11.77 -17.06 35.96
C TYR A 344 -12.67 -16.44 34.90
N GLY A 345 -12.74 -15.11 34.83
CA GLY A 345 -13.52 -14.40 33.82
C GLY A 345 -13.06 -14.67 32.38
N ILE A 346 -11.75 -14.82 32.18
CA ILE A 346 -11.15 -15.18 30.88
C ILE A 346 -11.47 -16.65 30.51
N TRP A 347 -11.44 -17.56 31.47
CA TRP A 347 -11.85 -18.96 31.28
C TRP A 347 -13.34 -19.09 30.94
N GLN A 348 -14.22 -18.37 31.63
CA GLN A 348 -15.66 -18.36 31.35
C GLN A 348 -16.00 -17.88 29.93
N GLN A 349 -15.14 -17.05 29.33
CA GLN A 349 -15.26 -16.61 27.93
C GLN A 349 -14.71 -17.63 26.92
N GLY A 350 -14.19 -18.77 27.38
CA GLY A 350 -13.66 -19.85 26.54
C GLY A 350 -12.24 -19.62 26.04
N ALA A 351 -11.49 -18.70 26.65
CA ALA A 351 -10.12 -18.40 26.25
C ALA A 351 -9.09 -19.44 26.73
N LEU A 352 -9.38 -20.07 27.88
CA LEU A 352 -8.53 -21.08 28.51
C LEU A 352 -9.15 -22.47 28.35
N ALA A 353 -8.31 -23.47 28.09
CA ALA A 353 -8.68 -24.85 27.91
C ALA A 353 -8.79 -25.56 29.26
N GLY A 354 -9.88 -26.30 29.48
CA GLY A 354 -10.10 -27.05 30.70
C GLY A 354 -11.59 -27.13 31.03
N ALA A 355 -12.06 -28.28 31.48
CA ALA A 355 -13.46 -28.46 31.86
C ALA A 355 -13.77 -27.76 33.19
N THR A 356 -12.76 -27.57 34.04
CA THR A 356 -12.83 -26.80 35.29
C THR A 356 -11.77 -25.72 35.32
N ALA A 357 -11.95 -24.70 36.17
CA ALA A 357 -11.01 -23.60 36.32
C ALA A 357 -9.61 -24.10 36.74
N GLU A 358 -9.54 -25.12 37.59
CA GLU A 358 -8.29 -25.69 38.12
C GLU A 358 -7.48 -26.45 37.05
N GLN A 359 -8.15 -26.94 36.01
CA GLN A 359 -7.49 -27.51 34.84
C GLN A 359 -6.98 -26.41 33.89
N ALA A 360 -7.62 -25.25 33.92
CA ALA A 360 -7.37 -24.16 32.99
C ALA A 360 -6.29 -23.18 33.46
N TYR A 361 -6.21 -22.92 34.76
CA TYR A 361 -5.17 -22.05 35.33
C TYR A 361 -4.86 -22.38 36.79
N PHE A 362 -3.73 -21.87 37.27
CA PHE A 362 -3.42 -21.82 38.69
C PHE A 362 -2.73 -20.49 39.05
N VAL A 363 -2.92 -20.06 40.29
CA VAL A 363 -2.24 -18.90 40.88
C VAL A 363 -1.66 -19.32 42.22
N ASN A 364 -0.34 -19.34 42.32
CA ASN A 364 0.39 -19.66 43.53
C ASN A 364 1.06 -18.40 44.08
N ILE A 365 0.88 -18.16 45.38
CA ILE A 365 1.61 -17.15 46.14
C ILE A 365 1.67 -17.61 47.60
N GLY A 366 2.84 -17.46 48.23
CA GLY A 366 2.98 -17.61 49.68
C GLY A 366 4.38 -18.06 50.11
N LEU A 367 4.67 -17.86 51.40
CA LEU A 367 5.89 -18.35 52.05
C LEU A 367 5.92 -19.87 52.05
N GLY A 368 7.03 -20.47 51.61
CA GLY A 368 7.17 -21.92 51.46
C GLY A 368 6.44 -22.51 50.24
N LYS A 369 5.78 -21.67 49.42
CA LYS A 369 5.13 -22.08 48.17
C LYS A 369 5.82 -21.47 46.96
N THR A 370 5.88 -20.15 46.89
CA THR A 370 6.57 -19.40 45.81
C THR A 370 7.69 -18.50 46.33
N MET A 371 7.73 -18.25 47.64
CA MET A 371 8.69 -17.37 48.29
C MET A 371 9.42 -18.07 49.43
N THR A 372 10.68 -17.73 49.62
CA THR A 372 11.48 -18.08 50.81
C THR A 372 11.38 -16.97 51.86
N GLN A 373 11.91 -17.21 53.08
CA GLN A 373 12.00 -16.13 54.08
C GLN A 373 12.90 -14.98 53.60
N GLN A 374 13.95 -15.31 52.86
CA GLN A 374 14.86 -14.31 52.30
C GLN A 374 14.15 -13.40 51.29
N ASP A 375 13.30 -13.95 50.43
CA ASP A 375 12.51 -13.15 49.48
C ASP A 375 11.65 -12.13 50.22
N VAL A 376 11.01 -12.52 51.33
CA VAL A 376 10.16 -11.62 52.12
C VAL A 376 10.99 -10.52 52.80
N LEU A 377 12.16 -10.87 53.35
CA LEU A 377 13.08 -9.91 53.99
C LEU A 377 13.65 -8.91 52.99
N GLU A 378 13.88 -9.34 51.75
CA GLU A 378 14.34 -8.49 50.65
C GLU A 378 13.19 -7.71 49.97
N GLY A 379 11.96 -7.82 50.50
CA GLY A 379 10.80 -7.10 49.97
C GLY A 379 10.27 -7.63 48.64
N ARG A 380 10.64 -8.85 48.24
CA ARG A 380 10.15 -9.49 47.01
C ARG A 380 8.83 -10.21 47.29
N MET A 381 7.87 -10.01 46.38
CA MET A 381 6.63 -10.78 46.33
C MET A 381 6.58 -11.54 45.01
N VAL A 382 6.64 -12.88 45.06
CA VAL A 382 6.68 -13.74 43.87
C VAL A 382 5.34 -14.44 43.69
N VAL A 383 4.67 -14.14 42.58
CA VAL A 383 3.44 -14.81 42.14
C VAL A 383 3.78 -15.73 40.98
N GLU A 384 3.40 -17.00 41.08
CA GLU A 384 3.52 -17.96 39.99
C GLU A 384 2.13 -18.20 39.38
N ILE A 385 2.03 -18.03 38.06
CA ILE A 385 0.77 -18.13 37.31
C ILE A 385 0.99 -19.08 36.14
N GLY A 386 0.15 -20.10 36.04
CA GLY A 386 0.10 -20.99 34.87
C GLY A 386 -1.27 -20.94 34.22
N ILE A 387 -1.32 -20.96 32.89
CA ILE A 387 -2.56 -20.96 32.11
C ILE A 387 -2.46 -21.99 30.97
N ALA A 388 -3.58 -22.62 30.64
CA ALA A 388 -3.73 -23.51 29.50
C ALA A 388 -4.46 -22.77 28.36
N ALA A 389 -3.72 -22.22 27.41
CA ALA A 389 -4.32 -21.50 26.27
C ALA A 389 -4.96 -22.46 25.25
N VAL A 390 -6.11 -22.07 24.70
CA VAL A 390 -6.74 -22.79 23.58
C VAL A 390 -5.90 -22.66 22.30
N ARG A 391 -5.70 -23.78 21.60
CA ARG A 391 -4.97 -23.82 20.33
C ARG A 391 -5.93 -23.87 19.14
N PRO A 392 -5.64 -23.20 18.01
CA PRO A 392 -6.49 -23.28 16.82
C PRO A 392 -6.39 -24.64 16.13
N ALA A 393 -7.50 -25.11 15.55
CA ALA A 393 -7.49 -26.24 14.63
C ALA A 393 -7.02 -25.76 13.24
N GLU A 394 -5.77 -26.05 12.88
CA GLU A 394 -5.19 -25.65 11.59
C GLU A 394 -5.51 -26.65 10.47
N PHE A 395 -5.61 -27.95 10.79
CA PHE A 395 -5.86 -29.01 9.83
C PHE A 395 -7.13 -29.79 10.21
N ILE A 396 -7.95 -30.11 9.20
CA ILE A 396 -9.11 -30.99 9.33
C ILE A 396 -8.84 -32.22 8.46
N VAL A 397 -8.70 -33.39 9.08
CA VAL A 397 -8.49 -34.66 8.38
C VAL A 397 -9.81 -35.43 8.35
N LEU A 398 -10.42 -35.52 7.16
CA LEU A 398 -11.63 -36.31 6.94
C LEU A 398 -11.23 -37.74 6.54
N LYS A 399 -11.57 -38.71 7.39
CA LYS A 399 -11.33 -40.15 7.12
C LYS A 399 -12.64 -40.77 6.63
N PHE A 400 -12.68 -41.13 5.36
CA PHE A 400 -13.81 -41.86 4.78
C PHE A 400 -13.57 -43.36 4.90
N SER A 401 -14.54 -44.10 5.43
CA SER A 401 -14.57 -45.56 5.39
C SER A 401 -15.87 -46.01 4.72
N HIS A 402 -15.79 -47.08 3.93
CA HIS A 402 -16.97 -47.72 3.40
C HIS A 402 -17.56 -48.62 4.49
N LYS A 403 -18.71 -48.25 5.04
CA LYS A 403 -19.47 -49.09 5.96
C LYS A 403 -20.24 -50.14 5.14
N LEU A 404 -19.89 -51.41 5.31
CA LEU A 404 -20.65 -52.52 4.71
C LEU A 404 -22.07 -52.55 5.30
N GLN A 405 -23.03 -52.94 4.48
CA GLN A 405 -24.43 -53.07 4.88
C GLN A 405 -24.54 -54.05 6.06
N GLU A 406 -25.07 -53.58 7.18
CA GLU A 406 -25.43 -54.42 8.31
C GLU A 406 -26.77 -55.10 7.97
N SER A 407 -26.78 -56.44 8.01
CA SER A 407 -27.91 -57.30 7.66
C SER A 407 -29.11 -57.11 8.56
#